data_AF-A0A1V0CMB9-F1
#
_entry.id   AF-A0A1V0CMB9-F1
#
_cell.length_a   1.000
_cell.length_b   1.000
_cell.length_c   1.000
_cell.angle_alpha   90.00
_cell.angle_beta   90.00
_cell.angle_gamma   90.00
#
_symmetry.space_group_name_H-M   'P 1'
#
loop_
_entity.id
_entity.type
_entity.pdbx_description
1 polymer ?
#
loop_
_entity_poly.entity_id
_entity_poly.type
_entity_poly.pdbx_seq_one_letter_code
_entity_poly.pdbx_strand_id
1 'polypeptide(L)'
;YGPMSIENFKKLNEAYQILQTALKQGLPALKENNGTVNVNYTYTCSGEGNDNCSPQTTGVSSGESKTETQTIDGKTVSTTISSKVVDSTASGNTQHVSYTEITNALNGVPDNAQALLAQASTLINTINTACPFFHANNSSEANAPKFTTTTGKICGAFSEEISAIQKMITDAQELVNQTSVINSHEQSTPVGDNNGKPFNPFTDASFAQGMLANASAQAKMLNLATQVGQAINPNRLTGNFQHFVKDFLATCNNPSTAGTSGTQGSAPGTVTTQTFASGCAYVGQTITNLNNSIAHFGTQAQQIEQAENIADTLVNFKSRYNELGNTYNSITTALSKVPNAQSLQNVVSQKNNPYSPQGIETNYYLNQNSYNQIQTINKELGRNPFRKVGIVSSQTNNGAMNGIGIQVGYKQFFGQKRKWGARYYGFFDYNHA
;
A
#
# COMPACT_ATOMS: atom_id res chain seq x y z
N TYR A 1 -20.58 27.28 6.45
CA TYR A 1 -20.28 26.36 5.35
C TYR A 1 -21.38 26.54 4.30
N GLY A 2 -21.00 26.71 3.04
CA GLY A 2 -21.91 27.07 1.94
C GLY A 2 -21.80 26.10 0.76
N PRO A 3 -22.44 26.39 -0.38
CA PRO A 3 -22.32 25.55 -1.57
C PRO A 3 -20.87 25.52 -2.08
N MET A 4 -20.49 24.41 -2.72
CA MET A 4 -19.24 24.35 -3.46
C MET A 4 -19.31 25.33 -4.65
N SER A 5 -18.27 26.13 -4.88
CA SER A 5 -18.18 26.96 -6.07
C SER A 5 -18.11 26.11 -7.34
N ILE A 6 -18.64 26.62 -8.45
CA ILE A 6 -18.57 25.93 -9.74
C ILE A 6 -17.12 25.71 -10.18
N GLU A 7 -16.20 26.63 -9.84
CA GLU A 7 -14.77 26.46 -10.10
C GLU A 7 -14.20 25.20 -9.40
N ASN A 8 -14.51 25.03 -8.10
CA ASN A 8 -14.09 23.83 -7.37
C ASN A 8 -14.80 22.57 -7.89
N PHE A 9 -16.07 22.68 -8.28
CA PHE A 9 -16.81 21.56 -8.85
C PHE A 9 -16.24 21.13 -10.21
N LYS A 10 -15.79 22.07 -11.06
CA LYS A 10 -15.10 21.76 -12.32
C LYS A 10 -13.81 20.98 -12.07
N LYS A 11 -12.96 21.43 -11.13
CA LYS A 11 -11.74 20.72 -10.72
C LYS A 11 -12.04 19.32 -10.19
N LEU A 12 -13.04 19.20 -9.32
CA LEU A 12 -13.50 17.93 -8.76
C LEU A 12 -13.99 16.98 -9.87
N ASN A 13 -14.83 17.48 -10.77
CA ASN A 13 -15.43 16.68 -11.83
C ASN A 13 -14.38 16.21 -12.83
N GLU A 14 -13.45 17.05 -13.27
CA GLU A 14 -12.39 16.62 -14.20
C GLU A 14 -11.58 15.45 -13.62
N ALA A 15 -11.11 15.58 -12.38
CA ALA A 15 -10.39 14.51 -11.69
C ALA A 15 -11.24 13.23 -11.56
N TYR A 16 -12.52 13.36 -11.21
CA TYR A 16 -13.46 12.24 -11.15
C TYR A 16 -13.62 11.55 -12.52
N GLN A 17 -13.84 12.30 -13.60
CA GLN A 17 -14.04 11.73 -14.94
C GLN A 17 -12.78 11.01 -15.44
N ILE A 18 -11.59 11.55 -15.18
CA ILE A 18 -10.32 10.90 -15.51
C ILE A 18 -10.22 9.56 -14.76
N LEU A 19 -10.43 9.56 -13.44
CA LEU A 19 -10.36 8.35 -12.62
C LEU A 19 -11.37 7.29 -13.06
N GLN A 20 -12.62 7.68 -13.28
CA GLN A 20 -13.67 6.74 -13.70
C GLN A 20 -13.38 6.14 -15.08
N THR A 21 -12.87 6.95 -16.02
CA THR A 21 -12.52 6.47 -17.36
C THR A 21 -11.33 5.49 -17.30
N ALA A 22 -10.29 5.83 -16.53
CA ALA A 22 -9.14 4.94 -16.34
C ALA A 22 -9.53 3.63 -15.63
N LEU A 23 -10.37 3.70 -14.59
CA LEU A 23 -10.87 2.50 -13.89
C LEU A 23 -11.71 1.61 -14.82
N LYS A 24 -12.52 2.20 -15.69
CA LYS A 24 -13.32 1.47 -16.68
C LYS A 24 -12.46 0.75 -17.72
N GLN A 25 -11.35 1.37 -18.14
CA GLN A 25 -10.38 0.77 -19.05
C GLN A 25 -9.53 -0.31 -18.37
N GLY A 26 -9.27 -0.15 -17.06
CA GLY A 26 -8.39 -0.99 -16.27
C GLY A 26 -7.03 -0.32 -16.07
N LEU A 27 -6.52 -0.39 -14.84
CA LEU A 27 -5.26 0.27 -14.48
C LEU A 27 -4.05 -0.55 -14.98
N PRO A 28 -3.03 0.10 -15.56
CA PRO A 28 -1.84 -0.60 -16.03
C PRO A 28 -0.95 -1.06 -14.85
N ALA A 29 0.00 -1.94 -15.12
CA ALA A 29 1.01 -2.33 -14.12
C ALA A 29 1.93 -1.16 -13.77
N LEU A 30 2.52 -1.15 -12.56
CA LEU A 30 3.35 -0.02 -12.07
C LEU A 30 4.57 0.32 -12.95
N LYS A 31 5.05 -0.63 -13.77
CA LYS A 31 6.17 -0.37 -14.69
C LYS A 31 5.75 0.38 -15.96
N GLU A 32 4.46 0.37 -16.31
CA GLU A 32 3.93 0.97 -17.52
C GLU A 32 3.60 2.45 -17.28
N ASN A 33 4.61 3.32 -17.43
CA ASN A 33 4.48 4.74 -17.08
C ASN A 33 4.01 5.65 -18.24
N ASN A 34 3.90 5.08 -19.45
CA ASN A 34 3.66 5.82 -20.69
C ASN A 34 2.26 5.63 -21.28
N GLY A 35 1.40 4.86 -20.64
CA GLY A 35 0.01 4.71 -21.07
C GLY A 35 -0.75 6.04 -21.03
N THR A 36 -1.84 6.06 -21.80
CA THR A 36 -2.73 7.21 -21.89
C THR A 36 -4.18 6.78 -22.11
N VAL A 37 -5.11 7.60 -21.64
CA VAL A 37 -6.55 7.48 -21.85
C VAL A 37 -7.13 8.77 -22.41
N ASN A 38 -8.18 8.66 -23.22
CA ASN A 38 -8.96 9.80 -23.69
C ASN A 38 -10.21 9.93 -22.84
N VAL A 39 -10.48 11.15 -22.35
CA VAL A 39 -11.56 11.43 -21.41
C VAL A 39 -12.49 12.46 -22.03
N ASN A 40 -13.79 12.22 -21.98
CA ASN A 40 -14.79 13.16 -22.47
C ASN A 40 -15.88 13.34 -21.41
N TYR A 41 -16.22 14.60 -21.10
CA TYR A 41 -17.33 14.92 -20.22
C TYR A 41 -18.02 16.22 -20.62
N THR A 42 -19.30 16.32 -20.25
CA THR A 42 -20.14 17.47 -20.57
C THR A 42 -20.75 18.09 -19.30
N TYR A 43 -21.05 19.38 -19.36
CA TYR A 43 -21.87 20.06 -18.35
C TYR A 43 -22.71 21.15 -19.03
N THR A 44 -23.82 21.54 -18.38
CA THR A 44 -24.75 22.52 -18.93
C THR A 44 -24.97 23.71 -17.99
N CYS A 45 -25.26 24.87 -18.56
CA CYS A 45 -25.66 26.08 -17.83
C CYS A 45 -27.00 26.60 -18.36
N SER A 46 -27.94 26.83 -17.46
CA SER A 46 -29.25 27.44 -17.72
C SER A 46 -29.61 28.44 -16.61
N GLY A 47 -30.68 29.21 -16.83
CA GLY A 47 -31.14 30.26 -15.92
C GLY A 47 -30.56 31.63 -16.22
N GLU A 48 -31.35 32.68 -15.92
CA GLU A 48 -30.96 34.06 -16.14
C GLU A 48 -29.71 34.42 -15.33
N GLY A 49 -28.73 35.08 -15.99
CA GLY A 49 -27.49 35.51 -15.36
C GLY A 49 -26.43 34.43 -15.12
N ASN A 50 -26.63 33.19 -15.59
CA ASN A 50 -25.63 32.12 -15.42
C ASN A 50 -24.44 32.29 -16.40
N ASP A 51 -23.27 32.60 -15.87
CA ASP A 51 -22.03 32.90 -16.61
C ASP A 51 -20.99 31.76 -16.60
N ASN A 52 -21.32 30.60 -16.01
CA ASN A 52 -20.38 29.47 -15.85
C ASN A 52 -20.02 28.78 -17.18
N CYS A 53 -20.79 29.03 -18.23
CA CYS A 53 -20.57 28.57 -19.61
C CYS A 53 -20.34 29.73 -20.59
N SER A 54 -20.17 30.96 -20.10
CA SER A 54 -19.95 32.13 -20.95
C SER A 54 -18.60 32.04 -21.69
N PRO A 55 -18.44 32.73 -22.83
CA PRO A 55 -17.15 32.78 -23.54
C PRO A 55 -16.00 33.31 -22.67
N GLN A 56 -16.28 34.18 -21.70
CA GLN A 56 -15.29 34.69 -20.75
C GLN A 56 -14.78 33.59 -19.81
N THR A 57 -15.65 32.65 -19.44
CA THR A 57 -15.31 31.53 -18.55
C THR A 57 -14.69 30.36 -19.30
N THR A 58 -15.15 30.07 -20.51
CA THR A 58 -14.76 28.86 -21.28
C THR A 58 -13.77 29.14 -22.40
N GLY A 59 -13.61 30.41 -22.80
CA GLY A 59 -12.78 30.81 -23.93
C GLY A 59 -13.38 30.47 -25.30
N VAL A 60 -14.67 30.08 -25.39
CA VAL A 60 -15.33 29.67 -26.64
C VAL A 60 -16.73 30.25 -26.78
N SER A 61 -17.09 30.69 -27.98
CA SER A 61 -18.45 31.13 -28.32
C SER A 61 -19.35 29.96 -28.70
N SER A 62 -20.67 30.17 -28.74
CA SER A 62 -21.62 29.15 -29.17
C SER A 62 -21.33 28.67 -30.59
N GLY A 63 -21.24 27.36 -30.78
CA GLY A 63 -20.93 26.72 -32.06
C GLY A 63 -19.43 26.61 -32.36
N GLU A 64 -18.57 27.16 -31.48
CA GLU A 64 -17.12 27.12 -31.64
C GLU A 64 -16.48 26.04 -30.77
N SER A 65 -15.25 25.68 -31.14
CA SER A 65 -14.36 24.87 -30.33
C SER A 65 -12.97 25.51 -30.26
N LYS A 66 -12.30 25.26 -29.14
CA LYS A 66 -10.91 25.67 -28.90
C LYS A 66 -10.15 24.46 -28.43
N THR A 67 -8.94 24.28 -28.97
CA THR A 67 -7.98 23.31 -28.46
C THR A 67 -6.88 24.04 -27.73
N GLU A 68 -6.60 23.59 -26.51
CA GLU A 68 -5.52 24.08 -25.68
C GLU A 68 -4.71 22.93 -25.10
N THR A 69 -3.48 23.21 -24.73
CA THR A 69 -2.60 22.25 -24.08
C THR A 69 -2.59 22.49 -22.58
N GLN A 70 -2.85 21.44 -21.81
CA GLN A 70 -2.71 21.45 -20.36
C GLN A 70 -1.60 20.49 -19.93
N THR A 71 -1.01 20.74 -18.77
CA THR A 71 0.01 19.84 -18.20
C THR A 71 -0.61 19.02 -17.08
N ILE A 72 -0.61 17.69 -17.23
CA ILE A 72 -1.03 16.74 -16.19
C ILE A 72 0.15 15.83 -15.88
N ASP A 73 0.63 15.84 -14.63
CA ASP A 73 1.78 15.05 -14.16
C ASP A 73 3.02 15.18 -15.07
N GLY A 74 3.33 16.41 -15.48
CA GLY A 74 4.46 16.72 -16.37
C GLY A 74 4.28 16.30 -17.84
N LYS A 75 3.13 15.73 -18.22
CA LYS A 75 2.80 15.40 -19.62
C LYS A 75 1.84 16.43 -20.22
N THR A 76 2.07 16.74 -21.50
CA THR A 76 1.18 17.60 -22.29
C THR A 76 -0.05 16.82 -22.72
N VAL A 77 -1.22 17.31 -22.35
CA VAL A 77 -2.54 16.78 -22.71
C VAL A 77 -3.25 17.80 -23.59
N SER A 78 -3.84 17.34 -24.68
CA SER A 78 -4.61 18.20 -25.58
C SER A 78 -6.08 18.22 -25.17
N THR A 79 -6.56 19.37 -24.72
CA THR A 79 -7.95 19.57 -24.30
C THR A 79 -8.70 20.34 -25.37
N THR A 80 -9.78 19.76 -25.90
CA THR A 80 -10.70 20.45 -26.79
C THR A 80 -11.97 20.78 -26.04
N ILE A 81 -12.27 22.07 -25.95
CA ILE A 81 -13.49 22.60 -25.33
C ILE A 81 -14.40 23.05 -26.46
N SER A 82 -15.65 22.57 -26.48
CA SER A 82 -16.66 23.02 -27.45
C SER A 82 -17.92 23.48 -26.74
N SER A 83 -18.55 24.53 -27.28
CA SER A 83 -19.77 25.13 -26.73
C SER A 83 -20.92 25.04 -27.72
N LYS A 84 -22.11 24.71 -27.22
CA LYS A 84 -23.34 24.63 -28.01
C LYS A 84 -24.52 25.16 -27.22
N VAL A 85 -25.23 26.15 -27.76
CA VAL A 85 -26.52 26.58 -27.21
C VAL A 85 -27.66 25.72 -27.75
N VAL A 86 -28.54 25.26 -26.86
CA VAL A 86 -29.77 24.53 -27.17
C VAL A 86 -30.95 25.36 -26.72
N ASP A 87 -31.86 25.66 -27.66
CA ASP A 87 -33.05 26.47 -27.37
C ASP A 87 -34.12 25.66 -26.61
N SER A 88 -34.94 26.36 -25.82
CA SER A 88 -36.07 25.80 -25.07
C SER A 88 -37.09 25.07 -25.95
N THR A 89 -37.23 25.50 -27.21
CA THR A 89 -38.15 24.92 -28.21
C THR A 89 -37.46 23.93 -29.15
N ALA A 90 -36.16 23.68 -28.98
CA ALA A 90 -35.43 22.75 -29.82
C ALA A 90 -36.01 21.33 -29.75
N SER A 91 -36.10 20.67 -30.90
CA SER A 91 -36.56 19.28 -30.97
C SER A 91 -35.68 18.37 -30.11
N GLY A 92 -36.30 17.61 -29.20
CA GLY A 92 -35.62 16.74 -28.24
C GLY A 92 -35.22 17.40 -26.92
N ASN A 93 -35.43 18.70 -26.73
CA ASN A 93 -35.22 19.34 -25.42
C ASN A 93 -36.41 19.08 -24.49
N THR A 94 -36.21 18.19 -23.51
CA THR A 94 -37.23 17.84 -22.50
C THR A 94 -37.22 18.73 -21.27
N GLN A 95 -36.28 19.67 -21.15
CA GLN A 95 -36.16 20.57 -20.00
C GLN A 95 -37.00 21.84 -20.15
N HIS A 96 -37.48 22.15 -21.36
CA HIS A 96 -38.28 23.34 -21.68
C HIS A 96 -37.64 24.68 -21.29
N VAL A 97 -36.31 24.70 -21.15
CA VAL A 97 -35.49 25.90 -20.93
C VAL A 97 -34.30 25.87 -21.87
N SER A 98 -33.84 27.05 -22.30
CA SER A 98 -32.63 27.17 -23.10
C SER A 98 -31.40 26.95 -22.21
N TYR A 99 -30.38 26.27 -22.73
CA TYR A 99 -29.15 26.01 -22.00
C TYR A 99 -27.93 26.04 -22.93
N THR A 100 -26.76 26.26 -22.35
CA THR A 100 -25.47 26.10 -23.02
C THR A 100 -24.83 24.80 -22.56
N GLU A 101 -24.45 23.94 -23.48
CA GLU A 101 -23.69 22.72 -23.23
C GLU A 101 -22.22 22.94 -23.55
N ILE A 102 -21.35 22.59 -22.60
CA ILE A 102 -19.90 22.56 -22.78
C ILE A 102 -19.45 21.11 -22.78
N THR A 103 -18.69 20.74 -23.82
CA THR A 103 -18.04 19.43 -23.92
C THR A 103 -16.53 19.62 -23.79
N ASN A 104 -15.89 18.80 -22.96
CA ASN A 104 -14.45 18.81 -22.74
C ASN A 104 -13.90 17.43 -23.15
N ALA A 105 -13.08 17.41 -24.18
CA ALA A 105 -12.40 16.21 -24.67
C ALA A 105 -10.91 16.33 -24.42
N LEU A 106 -10.41 15.56 -23.45
CA LEU A 106 -9.00 15.49 -23.07
C LEU A 106 -8.37 14.28 -23.75
N ASN A 107 -7.38 14.51 -24.60
CA ASN A 107 -6.67 13.46 -25.33
C ASN A 107 -5.26 13.27 -24.79
N GLY A 108 -4.86 12.01 -24.59
CA GLY A 108 -3.52 11.66 -24.10
C GLY A 108 -3.33 11.86 -22.60
N VAL A 109 -4.39 11.74 -21.79
CA VAL A 109 -4.29 11.86 -20.32
C VAL A 109 -3.45 10.70 -19.77
N PRO A 110 -2.39 10.92 -18.97
CA PRO A 110 -1.62 9.83 -18.40
C PRO A 110 -2.45 8.94 -17.48
N ASP A 111 -2.36 7.62 -17.66
CA ASP A 111 -3.06 6.61 -16.85
C ASP A 111 -2.13 5.81 -15.92
N ASN A 112 -0.87 6.24 -15.80
CA ASN A 112 0.08 5.61 -14.88
C ASN A 112 -0.32 5.86 -13.42
N ALA A 113 0.18 5.02 -12.52
CA ALA A 113 -0.21 5.05 -11.10
C ALA A 113 0.05 6.42 -10.43
N GLN A 114 1.16 7.08 -10.74
CA GLN A 114 1.50 8.40 -10.17
C GLN A 114 0.48 9.46 -10.59
N ALA A 115 0.18 9.55 -11.88
CA ALA A 115 -0.79 10.50 -12.43
C ALA A 115 -2.19 10.28 -11.83
N LEU A 116 -2.65 9.03 -11.76
CA LEU A 116 -3.97 8.72 -11.21
C LEU A 116 -4.05 8.98 -9.70
N LEU A 117 -2.98 8.72 -8.94
CA LEU A 117 -2.92 9.10 -7.52
C LEU A 117 -2.94 10.62 -7.33
N ALA A 118 -2.33 11.39 -8.24
CA ALA A 118 -2.44 12.85 -8.22
C ALA A 118 -3.87 13.34 -8.51
N GLN A 119 -4.61 12.66 -9.41
CA GLN A 119 -6.03 12.94 -9.63
C GLN A 119 -6.88 12.58 -8.41
N ALA A 120 -6.63 11.43 -7.78
CA ALA A 120 -7.31 11.05 -6.53
C ALA A 120 -7.03 12.05 -5.40
N SER A 121 -5.79 12.52 -5.29
CA SER A 121 -5.38 13.57 -4.35
C SER A 121 -6.13 14.88 -4.63
N THR A 122 -6.19 15.29 -5.89
CA THR A 122 -6.93 16.50 -6.32
C THR A 122 -8.41 16.40 -5.96
N LEU A 123 -9.03 15.25 -6.22
CA LEU A 123 -10.43 14.98 -5.89
C LEU A 123 -10.70 15.13 -4.39
N ILE A 124 -9.97 14.40 -3.54
CA ILE A 124 -10.23 14.42 -2.09
C ILE A 124 -9.86 15.76 -1.45
N ASN A 125 -8.77 16.40 -1.89
CA ASN A 125 -8.33 17.68 -1.35
C ASN A 125 -9.27 18.81 -1.76
N THR A 126 -9.80 18.80 -2.99
CA THR A 126 -10.81 19.79 -3.41
C THR A 126 -12.06 19.69 -2.54
N ILE A 127 -12.53 18.47 -2.23
CA ILE A 127 -13.64 18.24 -1.31
C ILE A 127 -13.32 18.79 0.09
N ASN A 128 -12.15 18.45 0.62
CA ASN A 128 -11.74 18.84 1.97
C ASN A 128 -11.57 20.36 2.10
N THR A 129 -10.89 21.00 1.15
CA THR A 129 -10.62 22.44 1.15
C THR A 129 -11.88 23.26 0.90
N ALA A 130 -12.73 22.87 -0.06
CA ALA A 130 -13.99 23.58 -0.29
C ALA A 130 -14.96 23.42 0.90
N CYS A 131 -14.89 22.29 1.60
CA CYS A 131 -15.71 21.92 2.76
C CYS A 131 -17.19 22.36 2.62
N PRO A 132 -17.88 21.90 1.57
CA PRO A 132 -19.22 22.39 1.29
C PRO A 132 -20.22 21.96 2.36
N PHE A 133 -21.31 22.72 2.45
CA PHE A 133 -22.53 22.29 3.11
C PHE A 133 -23.07 21.02 2.44
N PHE A 134 -23.57 20.09 3.25
CA PHE A 134 -24.33 18.96 2.76
C PHE A 134 -25.61 18.77 3.57
N HIS A 135 -26.63 18.26 2.91
CA HIS A 135 -27.86 17.79 3.48
C HIS A 135 -28.22 16.45 2.84
N ALA A 136 -28.47 15.43 3.65
CA ALA A 136 -28.73 14.08 3.20
C ALA A 136 -30.04 13.57 3.80
N ASN A 137 -30.89 13.00 2.95
CA ASN A 137 -32.09 12.29 3.37
C ASN A 137 -31.74 10.83 3.63
N ASN A 138 -31.85 10.39 4.88
CA ASN A 138 -31.78 8.98 5.21
C ASN A 138 -33.05 8.27 4.74
N SER A 139 -32.90 7.05 4.23
CA SER A 139 -34.05 6.21 3.89
C SER A 139 -34.93 5.95 5.12
N SER A 140 -36.25 5.93 4.90
CA SER A 140 -37.24 5.57 5.92
C SER A 140 -37.31 4.06 6.19
N GLU A 141 -36.66 3.24 5.37
CA GLU A 141 -36.62 1.80 5.55
C GLU A 141 -35.87 1.43 6.84
N ALA A 142 -36.40 0.44 7.57
CA ALA A 142 -35.89 0.08 8.90
C ALA A 142 -34.44 -0.42 8.88
N ASN A 143 -34.05 -1.12 7.81
CA ASN A 143 -32.73 -1.76 7.68
C ASN A 143 -31.81 -1.05 6.68
N ALA A 144 -32.23 0.09 6.12
CA ALA A 144 -31.38 0.85 5.22
C ALA A 144 -30.28 1.55 6.02
N PRO A 145 -29.03 1.60 5.51
CA PRO A 145 -27.95 2.27 6.19
C PRO A 145 -28.20 3.78 6.27
N LYS A 146 -27.79 4.39 7.38
CA LYS A 146 -28.08 5.79 7.71
C LYS A 146 -26.79 6.54 8.02
N PHE A 147 -26.66 7.75 7.48
CA PHE A 147 -25.60 8.65 7.90
C PHE A 147 -25.85 9.09 9.35
N THR A 148 -24.77 9.15 10.11
CA THR A 148 -24.76 9.59 11.51
C THR A 148 -25.03 11.09 11.62
N THR A 149 -24.50 11.87 10.66
CA THR A 149 -24.78 13.29 10.48
C THR A 149 -25.47 13.51 9.14
N THR A 150 -26.68 14.06 9.14
CA THR A 150 -27.49 14.28 7.93
C THR A 150 -27.44 15.71 7.43
N THR A 151 -26.93 16.65 8.22
CA THR A 151 -26.77 18.06 7.83
C THR A 151 -25.50 18.59 8.45
N GLY A 152 -24.67 19.26 7.66
CA GLY A 152 -23.43 19.82 8.16
C GLY A 152 -22.48 20.20 7.05
N LYS A 153 -21.19 20.01 7.29
CA LYS A 153 -20.11 20.27 6.35
C LYS A 153 -19.35 18.98 6.05
N ILE A 154 -18.94 18.78 4.80
CA ILE A 154 -18.29 17.52 4.40
C ILE A 154 -16.98 17.27 5.19
N CYS A 155 -16.09 18.26 5.28
CA CYS A 155 -14.81 18.12 5.99
C CYS A 155 -14.93 17.94 7.51
N GLY A 156 -16.14 18.07 8.06
CA GLY A 156 -16.43 17.87 9.48
C GLY A 156 -17.08 16.51 9.73
N ALA A 157 -18.18 16.23 9.03
CA ALA A 157 -18.91 14.98 9.21
C ALA A 157 -18.11 13.74 8.76
N PHE A 158 -17.19 13.91 7.80
CA PHE A 158 -16.40 12.84 7.20
C PHE A 158 -14.89 13.03 7.42
N SER A 159 -14.49 13.67 8.52
CA SER A 159 -13.07 14.01 8.75
C SER A 159 -12.18 12.78 8.90
N GLU A 160 -12.67 11.71 9.53
CA GLU A 160 -11.91 10.46 9.69
C GLU A 160 -11.72 9.76 8.34
N GLU A 161 -12.78 9.68 7.54
CA GLU A 161 -12.79 9.11 6.20
C GLU A 161 -11.82 9.85 5.27
N ILE A 162 -11.91 11.20 5.25
CA ILE A 162 -11.03 12.04 4.43
C ILE A 162 -9.57 11.83 4.85
N SER A 163 -9.29 11.82 6.15
CA SER A 163 -7.93 11.63 6.66
C SER A 163 -7.37 10.26 6.29
N ALA A 164 -8.18 9.20 6.39
CA ALA A 164 -7.78 7.86 5.98
C ALA A 164 -7.49 7.78 4.47
N ILE A 165 -8.35 8.36 3.63
CA ILE A 165 -8.16 8.39 2.17
C ILE A 165 -6.91 9.19 1.79
N GLN A 166 -6.68 10.35 2.40
CA GLN A 166 -5.47 11.14 2.18
C GLN A 166 -4.20 10.37 2.55
N LYS A 167 -4.21 9.67 3.70
CA LYS A 167 -3.08 8.80 4.09
C LYS A 167 -2.87 7.67 3.09
N MET A 168 -3.94 6.99 2.65
CA MET A 168 -3.84 5.92 1.66
C MET A 168 -3.22 6.42 0.35
N ILE A 169 -3.63 7.59 -0.13
CA ILE A 169 -3.07 8.19 -1.35
C ILE A 169 -1.58 8.50 -1.14
N THR A 170 -1.22 9.07 0.01
CA THR A 170 0.16 9.41 0.35
C THR A 170 1.05 8.17 0.42
N ASP A 171 0.63 7.14 1.15
CA ASP A 171 1.34 5.85 1.26
C ASP A 171 1.49 5.19 -0.12
N ALA A 172 0.46 5.25 -0.97
CA ALA A 172 0.50 4.70 -2.33
C ALA A 172 1.43 5.49 -3.26
N GLN A 173 1.49 6.82 -3.12
CA GLN A 173 2.46 7.65 -3.86
C GLN A 173 3.89 7.30 -3.44
N GLU A 174 4.14 7.16 -2.14
CA GLU A 174 5.46 6.77 -1.64
C GLU A 174 5.85 5.35 -2.09
N LEU A 175 4.88 4.43 -2.17
CA LEU A 175 5.06 3.09 -2.73
C LEU A 175 5.48 3.16 -4.20
N VAL A 176 4.76 3.93 -5.02
CA VAL A 176 5.08 4.08 -6.45
C VAL A 176 6.47 4.67 -6.65
N ASN A 177 6.89 5.62 -5.81
CA ASN A 177 8.23 6.21 -5.85
C ASN A 177 9.36 5.17 -5.69
N GLN A 178 9.13 4.10 -4.92
CA GLN A 178 10.10 3.02 -4.74
C GLN A 178 10.41 2.26 -6.06
N THR A 179 9.51 2.29 -7.03
CA THR A 179 9.70 1.64 -8.35
C THR A 179 10.95 2.17 -9.04
N SER A 180 11.24 3.47 -8.92
CA SER A 180 12.45 4.08 -9.51
C SER A 180 13.74 3.60 -8.85
N VAL A 181 13.71 3.35 -7.53
CA VAL A 181 14.85 2.82 -6.77
C VAL A 181 15.15 1.37 -7.20
N ILE A 182 14.11 0.57 -7.40
CA ILE A 182 14.25 -0.81 -7.89
C ILE A 182 14.83 -0.83 -9.30
N ASN A 183 14.30 0.00 -10.21
CA ASN A 183 14.74 0.05 -11.61
C ASN A 183 16.18 0.57 -11.77
N SER A 184 16.64 1.45 -10.88
CA SER A 184 18.02 1.97 -10.92
C SER A 184 19.06 0.98 -10.38
N HIS A 185 18.64 -0.10 -9.73
CA HIS A 185 19.52 -1.08 -9.10
C HIS A 185 19.14 -2.50 -9.52
N GLU A 186 19.14 -2.77 -10.82
CA GLU A 186 18.84 -4.11 -11.35
C GLU A 186 19.79 -5.19 -10.81
N GLN A 187 19.25 -6.39 -10.58
CA GLN A 187 19.98 -7.55 -10.03
C GLN A 187 20.25 -8.62 -11.10
N SER A 188 20.41 -8.20 -12.36
CA SER A 188 20.59 -9.09 -13.52
C SER A 188 22.03 -9.56 -13.72
N THR A 189 23.01 -8.80 -13.21
CA THR A 189 24.43 -9.09 -13.38
C THR A 189 24.90 -10.10 -12.32
N PRO A 190 25.50 -11.25 -12.71
CA PRO A 190 26.10 -12.18 -11.77
C PRO A 190 27.23 -11.54 -10.97
N VAL A 191 27.42 -11.98 -9.73
CA VAL A 191 28.47 -11.50 -8.82
C VAL A 191 29.58 -12.54 -8.64
N GLY A 192 30.80 -12.07 -8.35
CA GLY A 192 32.00 -12.90 -8.23
C GLY A 192 32.99 -12.65 -9.37
N ASP A 193 34.28 -12.89 -9.11
CA ASP A 193 35.34 -12.68 -10.10
C ASP A 193 35.33 -13.79 -11.17
N ASN A 194 35.30 -13.39 -12.45
CA ASN A 194 35.35 -14.33 -13.58
C ASN A 194 36.76 -14.87 -13.86
N ASN A 195 37.77 -14.41 -13.11
CA ASN A 195 39.18 -14.67 -13.37
C ASN A 195 39.78 -15.75 -12.45
N GLY A 196 38.93 -16.52 -11.74
CA GLY A 196 39.36 -17.59 -10.83
C GLY A 196 39.86 -17.11 -9.46
N LYS A 197 39.82 -15.80 -9.18
CA LYS A 197 40.08 -15.24 -7.84
C LYS A 197 38.91 -15.58 -6.90
N PRO A 198 39.17 -16.12 -5.69
CA PRO A 198 38.12 -16.33 -4.69
C PRO A 198 37.48 -15.00 -4.28
N PHE A 199 36.15 -15.00 -4.12
CA PHE A 199 35.40 -13.82 -3.70
C PHE A 199 35.80 -13.37 -2.29
N ASN A 200 36.20 -12.12 -2.16
CA ASN A 200 36.51 -11.48 -0.89
C ASN A 200 35.42 -10.45 -0.51
N PRO A 201 34.60 -10.71 0.52
CA PRO A 201 33.49 -9.82 0.90
C PRO A 201 33.93 -8.44 1.41
N PHE A 202 35.20 -8.27 1.80
CA PHE A 202 35.72 -6.97 2.22
C PHE A 202 36.02 -6.02 1.06
N THR A 203 36.26 -6.55 -0.14
CA THR A 203 36.73 -5.77 -1.31
C THR A 203 35.86 -5.91 -2.55
N ASP A 204 35.21 -7.06 -2.73
CA ASP A 204 34.57 -7.43 -4.00
C ASP A 204 33.04 -7.24 -3.95
N ALA A 205 32.52 -6.57 -2.92
CA ALA A 205 31.09 -6.45 -2.62
C ALA A 205 30.48 -5.07 -2.91
N SER A 206 31.05 -4.28 -3.84
CA SER A 206 30.54 -2.95 -4.18
C SER A 206 29.09 -2.95 -4.67
N PHE A 207 28.64 -4.05 -5.29
CA PHE A 207 27.25 -4.26 -5.72
C PHE A 207 26.26 -4.28 -4.54
N ALA A 208 26.72 -4.60 -3.33
CA ALA A 208 25.85 -4.82 -2.17
C ALA A 208 25.07 -3.56 -1.79
N GLN A 209 25.60 -2.37 -2.04
CA GLN A 209 24.88 -1.11 -1.78
C GLN A 209 23.61 -1.00 -2.65
N GLY A 210 23.73 -1.34 -3.95
CA GLY A 210 22.60 -1.33 -4.87
C GLY A 210 21.63 -2.47 -4.58
N MET A 211 22.14 -3.66 -4.24
CA MET A 211 21.33 -4.80 -3.80
C MET A 211 20.51 -4.46 -2.55
N LEU A 212 21.11 -3.77 -1.57
CA LEU A 212 20.44 -3.32 -0.36
C LEU A 212 19.35 -2.30 -0.69
N ALA A 213 19.67 -1.27 -1.48
CA ALA A 213 18.69 -0.26 -1.89
C ALA A 213 17.49 -0.89 -2.62
N ASN A 214 17.74 -1.87 -3.49
CA ASN A 214 16.68 -2.61 -4.18
C ASN A 214 15.80 -3.42 -3.21
N ALA A 215 16.43 -4.23 -2.34
CA ALA A 215 15.70 -5.08 -1.39
C ALA A 215 14.89 -4.25 -0.39
N SER A 216 15.48 -3.21 0.21
CA SER A 216 14.79 -2.31 1.12
C SER A 216 13.65 -1.55 0.43
N ALA A 217 13.79 -1.17 -0.85
CA ALA A 217 12.71 -0.56 -1.61
C ALA A 217 11.53 -1.53 -1.81
N GLN A 218 11.80 -2.79 -2.16
CA GLN A 218 10.75 -3.83 -2.27
C GLN A 218 10.06 -4.09 -0.93
N ALA A 219 10.82 -4.20 0.17
CA ALA A 219 10.27 -4.36 1.51
C ALA A 219 9.37 -3.18 1.90
N LYS A 220 9.82 -1.96 1.60
CA LYS A 220 9.07 -0.72 1.83
C LYS A 220 7.77 -0.68 1.01
N MET A 221 7.77 -1.11 -0.25
CA MET A 221 6.55 -1.24 -1.04
C MET A 221 5.53 -2.20 -0.39
N LEU A 222 5.98 -3.37 0.07
CA LEU A 222 5.11 -4.35 0.73
C LEU A 222 4.52 -3.80 2.04
N ASN A 223 5.32 -3.07 2.82
CA ASN A 223 4.87 -2.42 4.04
C ASN A 223 3.81 -1.34 3.73
N LEU A 224 4.09 -0.43 2.79
CA LEU A 224 3.16 0.62 2.39
C LEU A 224 1.85 0.05 1.83
N ALA A 225 1.91 -1.00 0.99
CA ALA A 225 0.71 -1.69 0.48
C ALA A 225 -0.14 -2.26 1.64
N THR A 226 0.53 -2.80 2.66
CA THR A 226 -0.13 -3.29 3.86
C THR A 226 -0.77 -2.15 4.65
N GLN A 227 -0.10 -1.01 4.82
CA GLN A 227 -0.65 0.17 5.49
C GLN A 227 -1.89 0.72 4.77
N VAL A 228 -1.85 0.85 3.44
CA VAL A 228 -3.00 1.27 2.62
C VAL A 228 -4.20 0.36 2.86
N GLY A 229 -4.00 -0.96 2.85
CA GLY A 229 -5.07 -1.92 3.12
C GLY A 229 -5.62 -1.81 4.55
N GLN A 230 -4.73 -1.62 5.53
CA GLN A 230 -5.11 -1.52 6.94
C GLN A 230 -5.90 -0.25 7.26
N ALA A 231 -5.62 0.86 6.59
CA ALA A 231 -6.27 2.16 6.83
C ALA A 231 -7.78 2.17 6.54
N ILE A 232 -8.25 1.27 5.67
CA ILE A 232 -9.66 1.21 5.24
C ILE A 232 -10.33 -0.14 5.53
N ASN A 233 -9.60 -1.10 6.10
CA ASN A 233 -10.15 -2.42 6.36
C ASN A 233 -11.17 -2.35 7.51
N PRO A 234 -12.47 -2.64 7.27
CA PRO A 234 -13.50 -2.49 8.29
C PRO A 234 -13.29 -3.38 9.51
N ASN A 235 -12.51 -4.47 9.42
CA ASN A 235 -12.17 -5.30 10.58
C ASN A 235 -11.21 -4.62 11.57
N ARG A 236 -10.60 -3.50 11.19
CA ARG A 236 -9.68 -2.70 12.02
C ARG A 236 -10.23 -1.31 12.36
N LEU A 237 -11.40 -0.97 11.83
CA LEU A 237 -12.10 0.28 12.11
C LEU A 237 -13.14 0.06 13.20
N THR A 238 -13.55 1.14 13.86
CA THR A 238 -14.62 1.14 14.86
C THR A 238 -15.57 2.31 14.64
N GLY A 239 -16.74 2.26 15.28
CA GLY A 239 -17.68 3.39 15.32
C GLY A 239 -18.20 3.82 13.94
N ASN A 240 -18.42 5.12 13.78
CA ASN A 240 -19.04 5.71 12.59
C ASN A 240 -18.25 5.43 11.31
N PHE A 241 -16.92 5.47 11.38
CA PHE A 241 -16.08 5.22 10.21
C PHE A 241 -16.19 3.76 9.73
N GLN A 242 -16.24 2.79 10.66
CA GLN A 242 -16.49 1.40 10.28
C GLN A 242 -17.83 1.23 9.56
N HIS A 243 -18.89 1.87 10.06
CA HIS A 243 -20.21 1.85 9.44
C HIS A 243 -20.20 2.50 8.06
N PHE A 244 -19.58 3.68 7.93
CA PHE A 244 -19.41 4.35 6.65
C PHE A 244 -18.76 3.43 5.61
N VAL A 245 -17.67 2.75 5.99
CA VAL A 245 -16.97 1.85 5.08
C VAL A 245 -17.82 0.66 4.68
N LYS A 246 -18.40 -0.05 5.66
CA LYS A 246 -19.14 -1.30 5.40
C LYS A 246 -20.42 -1.07 4.61
N ASP A 247 -21.15 -0.02 4.97
CA ASP A 247 -22.54 0.12 4.58
C ASP A 247 -22.71 1.05 3.36
N PHE A 248 -21.72 1.93 3.10
CA PHE A 248 -21.74 2.88 1.98
C PHE A 248 -20.54 2.70 1.05
N LEU A 249 -19.31 2.87 1.53
CA LEU A 249 -18.13 2.93 0.65
C LEU A 249 -17.83 1.59 -0.03
N ALA A 250 -18.03 0.47 0.66
CA ALA A 250 -17.76 -0.88 0.16
C ALA A 250 -18.98 -1.54 -0.53
N THR A 251 -20.06 -0.80 -0.76
CA THR A 251 -21.28 -1.29 -1.42
C THR A 251 -21.44 -0.70 -2.83
N CYS A 252 -22.37 -1.26 -3.61
CA CYS A 252 -22.78 -0.68 -4.88
C CYS A 252 -24.25 -0.96 -5.16
N ASN A 253 -25.00 0.11 -5.40
CA ASN A 253 -26.44 0.08 -5.68
C ASN A 253 -26.76 -0.09 -7.17
N ASN A 254 -25.76 -0.04 -8.05
CA ASN A 254 -25.98 -0.21 -9.48
C ASN A 254 -26.56 -1.61 -9.78
N PRO A 255 -27.58 -1.71 -10.64
CA PRO A 255 -28.16 -3.00 -11.00
C PRO A 255 -27.17 -3.88 -11.76
N SER A 256 -27.37 -5.19 -11.65
CA SER A 256 -26.60 -6.19 -12.39
C SER A 256 -26.79 -6.00 -13.91
N THR A 257 -25.71 -6.07 -14.67
CA THR A 257 -25.71 -5.92 -16.14
C THR A 257 -26.12 -7.21 -16.86
N ALA A 258 -26.26 -8.34 -16.13
CA ALA A 258 -26.46 -9.66 -16.71
C ALA A 258 -27.92 -10.06 -16.92
N GLY A 259 -28.91 -9.19 -16.67
CA GLY A 259 -30.35 -9.49 -16.84
C GLY A 259 -30.86 -10.69 -16.04
N THR A 260 -30.02 -11.25 -15.18
CA THR A 260 -30.26 -12.39 -14.30
C THR A 260 -30.19 -11.87 -12.88
N SER A 261 -30.96 -12.47 -11.97
CA SER A 261 -30.99 -12.19 -10.53
C SER A 261 -29.64 -12.45 -9.81
N GLY A 262 -28.54 -12.60 -10.55
CA GLY A 262 -27.19 -12.80 -10.05
C GLY A 262 -26.41 -11.49 -9.84
N THR A 263 -25.49 -11.54 -8.89
CA THR A 263 -24.61 -10.46 -8.41
C THR A 263 -23.40 -10.21 -9.33
N GLN A 264 -23.60 -10.03 -10.64
CA GLN A 264 -22.54 -9.48 -11.49
C GLN A 264 -22.58 -7.95 -11.40
N GLY A 265 -21.69 -7.38 -10.57
CA GLY A 265 -21.59 -5.93 -10.38
C GLY A 265 -21.37 -5.18 -11.71
N SER A 266 -21.88 -3.96 -11.81
CA SER A 266 -21.62 -3.07 -12.94
C SER A 266 -20.11 -2.87 -13.13
N ALA A 267 -19.64 -2.77 -14.38
CA ALA A 267 -18.23 -2.53 -14.67
C ALA A 267 -17.68 -1.32 -13.88
N PRO A 268 -16.38 -1.31 -13.50
CA PRO A 268 -15.76 -0.14 -12.89
C PRO A 268 -15.98 1.12 -13.72
N GLY A 269 -16.05 2.28 -13.06
CA GLY A 269 -16.30 3.54 -13.75
C GLY A 269 -17.74 3.75 -14.24
N THR A 270 -18.70 2.88 -13.88
CA THR A 270 -20.11 3.01 -14.29
C THR A 270 -20.91 3.86 -13.30
N VAL A 271 -21.55 4.91 -13.81
CA VAL A 271 -22.48 5.76 -13.07
C VAL A 271 -23.91 5.53 -13.58
N THR A 272 -24.84 5.32 -12.66
CA THR A 272 -26.27 5.14 -12.93
C THR A 272 -27.09 6.05 -12.01
N THR A 273 -28.41 6.07 -12.21
CA THR A 273 -29.34 6.78 -11.31
C THR A 273 -29.36 6.22 -9.89
N GLN A 274 -28.80 5.03 -9.66
CA GLN A 274 -28.74 4.38 -8.34
C GLN A 274 -27.37 4.49 -7.66
N THR A 275 -26.34 5.00 -8.34
CA THR A 275 -24.97 5.03 -7.78
C THR A 275 -24.86 5.81 -6.47
N PHE A 276 -25.67 6.85 -6.30
CA PHE A 276 -25.63 7.72 -5.12
C PHE A 276 -25.78 6.92 -3.80
N ALA A 277 -25.13 7.43 -2.75
CA ALA A 277 -25.08 6.80 -1.43
C ALA A 277 -24.47 5.37 -1.42
N SER A 278 -23.70 4.99 -2.44
CA SER A 278 -22.85 3.80 -2.45
C SER A 278 -21.52 4.10 -3.13
N GLY A 279 -20.47 3.35 -2.81
CA GLY A 279 -19.14 3.60 -3.35
C GLY A 279 -18.99 3.23 -4.83
N CYS A 280 -19.59 2.10 -5.26
CA CYS A 280 -19.52 1.59 -6.64
C CYS A 280 -18.12 1.60 -7.29
N ALA A 281 -17.08 1.43 -6.46
CA ALA A 281 -15.68 1.43 -6.86
C ALA A 281 -14.94 0.13 -6.47
N TYR A 282 -15.69 -0.96 -6.25
CA TYR A 282 -15.14 -2.27 -5.87
C TYR A 282 -14.26 -2.25 -4.60
N VAL A 283 -14.48 -1.32 -3.67
CA VAL A 283 -13.64 -1.17 -2.47
C VAL A 283 -13.56 -2.46 -1.65
N GLY A 284 -14.69 -3.11 -1.35
CA GLY A 284 -14.71 -4.37 -0.59
C GLY A 284 -13.93 -5.50 -1.29
N GLN A 285 -14.08 -5.64 -2.61
CA GLN A 285 -13.35 -6.63 -3.39
C GLN A 285 -11.86 -6.30 -3.46
N THR A 286 -11.49 -5.03 -3.59
CA THR A 286 -10.10 -4.57 -3.65
C THR A 286 -9.37 -4.81 -2.34
N ILE A 287 -10.01 -4.55 -1.19
CA ILE A 287 -9.48 -4.90 0.14
C ILE A 287 -9.22 -6.40 0.23
N THR A 288 -10.18 -7.22 -0.24
CA THR A 288 -10.04 -8.68 -0.24
C THR A 288 -8.89 -9.14 -1.13
N ASN A 289 -8.80 -8.60 -2.35
CA ASN A 289 -7.74 -8.93 -3.30
C ASN A 289 -6.36 -8.51 -2.78
N LEU A 290 -6.25 -7.35 -2.14
CA LEU A 290 -5.01 -6.88 -1.54
C LEU A 290 -4.54 -7.78 -0.39
N ASN A 291 -5.45 -8.16 0.51
CA ASN A 291 -5.14 -9.11 1.58
C ASN A 291 -4.69 -10.45 1.02
N ASN A 292 -5.38 -10.94 -0.02
CA ASN A 292 -5.01 -12.17 -0.71
C ASN A 292 -3.64 -12.05 -1.39
N SER A 293 -3.34 -10.95 -2.09
CA SER A 293 -2.03 -10.76 -2.73
C SER A 293 -0.91 -10.73 -1.70
N ILE A 294 -1.07 -10.01 -0.58
CA ILE A 294 -0.09 -9.97 0.51
C ILE A 294 0.11 -11.37 1.09
N ALA A 295 -0.97 -12.13 1.33
CA ALA A 295 -0.87 -13.48 1.87
C ALA A 295 -0.14 -14.47 0.94
N HIS A 296 -0.28 -14.29 -0.38
CA HIS A 296 0.39 -15.10 -1.41
C HIS A 296 1.82 -14.61 -1.71
N PHE A 297 2.19 -13.39 -1.32
CA PHE A 297 3.53 -12.83 -1.50
C PHE A 297 4.55 -13.30 -0.45
N GLY A 298 4.17 -14.24 0.43
CA GLY A 298 5.01 -14.66 1.56
C GLY A 298 6.35 -15.29 1.17
N THR A 299 6.47 -15.93 0.00
CA THR A 299 7.76 -16.46 -0.47
C THR A 299 8.68 -15.34 -0.92
N GLN A 300 8.17 -14.38 -1.68
CA GLN A 300 8.91 -13.22 -2.15
C GLN A 300 9.32 -12.33 -0.98
N ALA A 301 8.44 -12.13 0.01
CA ALA A 301 8.77 -11.40 1.23
C ALA A 301 9.98 -12.00 1.96
N GLN A 302 10.04 -13.33 2.08
CA GLN A 302 11.19 -14.03 2.69
C GLN A 302 12.46 -13.88 1.85
N GLN A 303 12.35 -13.90 0.52
CA GLN A 303 13.50 -13.69 -0.38
C GLN A 303 14.03 -12.26 -0.31
N ILE A 304 13.14 -11.27 -0.21
CA ILE A 304 13.49 -9.86 -0.04
C ILE A 304 14.23 -9.67 1.28
N GLU A 305 13.71 -10.21 2.38
CA GLU A 305 14.34 -10.15 3.70
C GLU A 305 15.73 -10.83 3.69
N GLN A 306 15.86 -11.98 3.04
CA GLN A 306 17.16 -12.64 2.86
C GLN A 306 18.13 -11.77 2.05
N ALA A 307 17.67 -11.18 0.95
CA ALA A 307 18.49 -10.32 0.12
C ALA A 307 18.93 -9.05 0.88
N GLU A 308 18.03 -8.44 1.65
CA GLU A 308 18.30 -7.27 2.49
C GLU A 308 19.36 -7.61 3.56
N ASN A 309 19.19 -8.72 4.28
CA ASN A 309 20.15 -9.17 5.29
C ASN A 309 21.53 -9.51 4.70
N ILE A 310 21.57 -10.17 3.54
CA ILE A 310 22.82 -10.49 2.85
C ILE A 310 23.50 -9.20 2.38
N ALA A 311 22.76 -8.28 1.78
CA ALA A 311 23.28 -7.03 1.27
C ALA A 311 23.79 -6.11 2.40
N ASP A 312 23.03 -5.97 3.50
CA ASP A 312 23.49 -5.25 4.70
C ASP A 312 24.77 -5.89 5.26
N THR A 313 24.80 -7.23 5.31
CA THR A 313 25.99 -7.95 5.78
C THR A 313 27.19 -7.66 4.90
N LEU A 314 27.03 -7.62 3.58
CA LEU A 314 28.13 -7.34 2.66
C LEU A 314 28.58 -5.87 2.70
N VAL A 315 27.64 -4.93 2.78
CA VAL A 315 27.95 -3.49 2.95
C VAL A 315 28.72 -3.26 4.25
N ASN A 316 28.29 -3.91 5.33
CA ASN A 316 28.83 -3.73 6.68
C ASN A 316 29.69 -4.92 7.13
N PHE A 317 30.37 -5.62 6.21
CA PHE A 317 30.95 -6.94 6.46
C PHE A 317 31.90 -6.98 7.66
N LYS A 318 32.84 -6.04 7.72
CA LYS A 318 33.79 -5.95 8.85
C LYS A 318 33.05 -5.76 10.19
N SER A 319 32.02 -4.92 10.21
CA SER A 319 31.23 -4.66 11.42
C SER A 319 30.43 -5.89 11.84
N ARG A 320 29.72 -6.53 10.91
CA ARG A 320 28.90 -7.72 11.16
C ARG A 320 29.75 -8.93 11.55
N TYR A 321 30.93 -9.05 10.97
CA TYR A 321 31.90 -10.07 11.34
C TYR A 321 32.44 -9.87 12.77
N ASN A 322 32.73 -8.63 13.16
CA ASN A 322 33.09 -8.31 14.55
C ASN A 322 31.94 -8.55 15.52
N GLU A 323 30.71 -8.22 15.12
CA GLU A 323 29.49 -8.45 15.88
C GLU A 323 29.28 -9.94 16.16
N LEU A 324 29.54 -10.83 15.19
CA LEU A 324 29.54 -12.27 15.39
C LEU A 324 30.54 -12.70 16.48
N GLY A 325 31.75 -12.13 16.49
CA GLY A 325 32.74 -12.38 17.54
C GLY A 325 32.32 -11.85 18.92
N ASN A 326 31.68 -10.69 18.97
CA ASN A 326 31.12 -10.15 20.22
C ASN A 326 29.98 -11.02 20.76
N THR A 327 29.11 -11.53 19.88
CA THR A 327 28.04 -12.46 20.25
C THR A 327 28.61 -13.78 20.76
N TYR A 328 29.67 -14.30 20.15
CA TYR A 328 30.42 -15.45 20.68
C TYR A 328 30.91 -15.20 22.11
N ASN A 329 31.58 -14.07 22.36
CA ASN A 329 32.09 -13.70 23.69
C ASN A 329 30.96 -13.57 24.73
N SER A 330 29.83 -12.99 24.33
CA SER A 330 28.63 -12.87 25.16
C SER A 330 28.04 -14.24 25.53
N ILE A 331 27.95 -15.16 24.57
CA ILE A 331 27.48 -16.53 24.80
C ILE A 331 28.43 -17.27 25.75
N THR A 332 29.73 -17.22 25.52
CA THR A 332 30.73 -17.85 26.41
C THR A 332 30.64 -17.31 27.84
N THR A 333 30.48 -15.99 28.00
CA THR A 333 30.31 -15.34 29.32
C THR A 333 28.99 -15.74 29.99
N ALA A 334 27.91 -15.91 29.23
CA ALA A 334 26.65 -16.39 29.77
C ALA A 334 26.77 -17.85 30.25
N LEU A 335 27.38 -18.72 29.46
CA LEU A 335 27.57 -20.15 29.78
C LEU A 335 28.48 -20.37 30.98
N SER A 336 29.51 -19.55 31.17
CA SER A 336 30.40 -19.65 32.34
C SER A 336 29.68 -19.35 33.66
N LYS A 337 28.52 -18.68 33.61
CA LYS A 337 27.69 -18.35 34.77
C LYS A 337 26.58 -19.37 35.02
N VAL A 338 26.39 -20.36 34.15
CA VAL A 338 25.36 -21.39 34.34
C VAL A 338 25.91 -22.52 35.22
N PRO A 339 25.29 -22.81 36.39
CA PRO A 339 25.75 -23.87 37.27
C PRO A 339 25.58 -25.25 36.63
N ASN A 340 26.51 -26.17 36.92
CA ASN A 340 26.50 -27.56 36.44
C ASN A 340 26.45 -27.71 34.90
N ALA A 341 26.87 -26.70 34.14
CA ALA A 341 26.80 -26.66 32.68
C ALA A 341 28.12 -27.08 32.00
N GLN A 342 28.97 -27.91 32.64
CA GLN A 342 30.30 -28.24 32.12
C GLN A 342 30.23 -28.93 30.73
N SER A 343 29.24 -29.78 30.52
CA SER A 343 28.96 -30.44 29.24
C SER A 343 28.45 -29.48 28.15
N LEU A 344 28.00 -28.29 28.51
CA LEU A 344 27.42 -27.29 27.62
C LEU A 344 28.41 -26.20 27.20
N GLN A 345 29.60 -26.15 27.83
CA GLN A 345 30.63 -25.14 27.55
C GLN A 345 31.13 -25.19 26.09
N ASN A 346 30.98 -26.32 25.41
CA ASN A 346 31.36 -26.50 24.01
C ASN A 346 30.24 -26.17 23.00
N VAL A 347 29.13 -25.54 23.43
CA VAL A 347 28.03 -25.19 22.52
C VAL A 347 28.49 -24.25 21.42
N VAL A 348 29.39 -23.32 21.72
CA VAL A 348 30.07 -22.50 20.71
C VAL A 348 31.57 -22.76 20.78
N SER A 349 32.23 -22.74 19.63
CA SER A 349 33.70 -22.77 19.55
C SER A 349 34.18 -21.96 18.35
N GLN A 350 35.46 -21.58 18.35
CA GLN A 350 36.08 -20.87 17.25
C GLN A 350 37.44 -21.46 16.88
N LYS A 351 37.85 -21.32 15.62
CA LYS A 351 39.17 -21.75 15.13
C LYS A 351 39.76 -20.69 14.19
N ASN A 352 41.02 -20.35 14.42
CA ASN A 352 41.76 -19.44 13.55
C ASN A 352 42.22 -20.14 12.25
N ASN A 353 42.17 -19.42 11.14
CA ASN A 353 42.51 -19.80 9.78
C ASN A 353 43.18 -18.60 9.08
N PRO A 354 44.49 -18.37 9.29
CA PRO A 354 45.21 -17.24 8.70
C PRO A 354 45.35 -17.33 7.18
N TYR A 355 44.99 -18.46 6.57
CA TYR A 355 45.14 -18.71 5.12
C TYR A 355 43.83 -18.49 4.34
N SER A 356 42.85 -17.84 4.94
CA SER A 356 41.55 -17.60 4.30
C SER A 356 41.69 -16.64 3.10
N PRO A 357 41.43 -17.09 1.86
CA PRO A 357 41.53 -16.23 0.68
C PRO A 357 40.44 -15.14 0.66
N GLN A 358 39.44 -15.26 1.54
CA GLN A 358 38.32 -14.32 1.69
C GLN A 358 38.54 -13.30 2.82
N GLY A 359 39.67 -13.36 3.53
CA GLY A 359 39.93 -12.52 4.70
C GLY A 359 39.13 -12.91 5.96
N ILE A 360 38.42 -14.04 5.93
CA ILE A 360 37.67 -14.56 7.08
C ILE A 360 38.62 -15.44 7.90
N GLU A 361 39.31 -14.84 8.86
CA GLU A 361 40.38 -15.52 9.62
C GLU A 361 39.86 -16.39 10.76
N THR A 362 38.71 -16.08 11.34
CA THR A 362 38.10 -16.85 12.44
C THR A 362 36.84 -17.58 11.98
N ASN A 363 36.84 -18.91 12.11
CA ASN A 363 35.69 -19.75 11.88
C ASN A 363 34.94 -19.98 13.20
N TYR A 364 33.64 -19.71 13.23
CA TYR A 364 32.77 -19.97 14.36
C TYR A 364 31.94 -21.24 14.14
N TYR A 365 31.76 -22.05 15.20
CA TYR A 365 31.04 -23.32 15.15
C TYR A 365 30.02 -23.41 16.27
N LEU A 366 28.91 -24.08 15.98
CA LEU A 366 27.85 -24.43 16.94
C LEU A 366 27.81 -25.95 17.13
N ASN A 367 27.96 -26.44 18.36
CA ASN A 367 27.73 -27.84 18.68
C ASN A 367 26.22 -28.08 18.83
N GLN A 368 25.65 -28.75 17.82
CA GLN A 368 24.22 -28.99 17.74
C GLN A 368 23.67 -29.80 18.93
N ASN A 369 24.43 -30.74 19.48
CA ASN A 369 23.98 -31.56 20.60
C ASN A 369 23.83 -30.72 21.87
N SER A 370 24.85 -29.93 22.20
CA SER A 370 24.82 -29.03 23.36
C SER A 370 23.77 -27.93 23.18
N TYR A 371 23.60 -27.42 21.96
CA TYR A 371 22.55 -26.44 21.64
C TYR A 371 21.14 -27.03 21.84
N ASN A 372 20.88 -28.24 21.36
CA ASN A 372 19.59 -28.91 21.54
C ASN A 372 19.30 -29.18 23.03
N GLN A 373 20.31 -29.54 23.83
CA GLN A 373 20.16 -29.69 25.28
C GLN A 373 19.77 -28.38 25.95
N ILE A 374 20.42 -27.26 25.61
CA ILE A 374 20.06 -25.93 26.11
C ILE A 374 18.61 -25.56 25.73
N GLN A 375 18.19 -25.85 24.50
CA GLN A 375 16.80 -25.61 24.09
C GLN A 375 15.79 -26.41 24.92
N THR A 376 16.08 -27.69 25.20
CA THR A 376 15.21 -28.54 26.02
C THR A 376 15.13 -28.01 27.45
N ILE A 377 16.27 -27.70 28.07
CA ILE A 377 16.34 -27.11 29.42
C ILE A 377 15.51 -25.83 29.48
N ASN A 378 15.66 -24.92 28.51
CA ASN A 378 14.88 -23.68 28.46
C ASN A 378 13.37 -23.92 28.31
N LYS A 379 12.95 -24.89 27.49
CA LYS A 379 11.53 -25.27 27.35
C LYS A 379 10.98 -25.85 28.64
N GLU A 380 11.74 -26.68 29.34
CA GLU A 380 11.33 -27.29 30.60
C GLU A 380 11.23 -26.27 31.73
N LEU A 381 12.20 -25.35 31.85
CA LEU A 381 12.10 -24.21 32.77
C LEU A 381 10.93 -23.29 32.42
N GLY A 382 10.68 -23.06 31.12
CA GLY A 382 9.54 -22.26 30.65
C GLY A 382 8.19 -22.86 31.00
N ARG A 383 8.10 -24.19 31.11
CA ARG A 383 6.88 -24.94 31.47
C ARG A 383 6.80 -25.26 32.97
N ASN A 384 7.78 -24.86 33.77
CA ASN A 384 7.80 -25.14 35.20
C ASN A 384 6.72 -24.33 35.95
N PRO A 385 5.71 -25.00 36.56
CA PRO A 385 4.61 -24.32 37.25
C PRO A 385 5.05 -23.54 38.50
N PHE A 386 6.23 -23.80 39.05
CA PHE A 386 6.80 -23.08 40.18
C PHE A 386 7.58 -21.81 39.78
N ARG A 387 7.73 -21.50 38.49
CA ARG A 387 8.43 -20.29 38.04
C ARG A 387 7.74 -18.99 38.52
N LYS A 388 6.45 -19.06 38.88
CA LYS A 388 5.66 -17.97 39.46
C LYS A 388 5.37 -18.13 40.96
N VAL A 389 5.88 -19.18 41.60
CA VAL A 389 5.63 -19.46 43.02
C VAL A 389 6.96 -19.29 43.75
N GLY A 390 7.03 -18.31 44.65
CA GLY A 390 8.25 -17.68 45.15
C GLY A 390 9.39 -18.59 45.62
N ILE A 391 10.61 -18.04 45.50
CA ILE A 391 11.96 -18.43 46.03
C ILE A 391 13.08 -18.36 44.95
N VAL A 392 12.77 -18.08 43.68
CA VAL A 392 13.80 -17.69 42.68
C VAL A 392 13.52 -16.28 42.16
N SER A 393 13.94 -15.27 42.95
CA SER A 393 13.82 -13.85 42.61
C SER A 393 15.17 -13.18 42.33
N SER A 394 16.13 -13.87 41.72
CA SER A 394 17.29 -13.22 41.11
C SER A 394 17.01 -12.92 39.64
N GLN A 395 16.35 -11.78 39.40
CA GLN A 395 16.38 -11.16 38.08
C GLN A 395 17.79 -10.64 37.82
N THR A 396 18.58 -11.39 37.05
CA THR A 396 19.54 -10.80 36.12
C THR A 396 19.14 -11.26 34.73
N ASN A 397 18.35 -10.43 34.05
CA ASN A 397 18.04 -10.59 32.64
C ASN A 397 19.33 -10.42 31.85
N ASN A 398 19.95 -11.52 31.45
CA ASN A 398 21.03 -11.50 30.48
C ASN A 398 20.37 -11.40 29.09
N GLY A 399 20.25 -10.19 28.56
CA GLY A 399 19.71 -9.91 27.21
C GLY A 399 20.49 -10.55 26.06
N ALA A 400 21.62 -11.22 26.34
CA ALA A 400 22.48 -11.89 25.36
C ALA A 400 21.86 -13.16 24.71
N MET A 401 20.71 -13.64 25.18
CA MET A 401 20.00 -14.79 24.57
C MET A 401 18.75 -14.40 23.77
N ASN A 402 18.44 -13.11 23.64
CA ASN A 402 17.31 -12.64 22.81
C ASN A 402 17.62 -12.60 21.30
N GLY A 403 18.81 -13.06 20.87
CA GLY A 403 19.28 -12.97 19.47
C GLY A 403 19.07 -14.22 18.59
N ILE A 404 18.49 -15.31 19.11
CA ILE A 404 18.27 -16.55 18.33
C ILE A 404 16.82 -17.01 18.51
N GLY A 405 15.96 -16.54 17.62
CA GLY A 405 14.57 -16.95 17.53
C GLY A 405 14.39 -18.13 16.56
N ILE A 406 13.95 -19.28 17.08
CA ILE A 406 13.24 -20.26 16.25
C ILE A 406 11.75 -20.01 16.48
N GLN A 407 11.06 -19.22 15.65
CA GLN A 407 9.60 -19.29 15.64
C GLN A 407 9.16 -20.52 14.85
N VAL A 408 8.48 -21.41 15.56
CA VAL A 408 7.57 -22.38 14.95
C VAL A 408 6.24 -21.67 14.77
N GLY A 409 5.99 -21.15 13.58
CA GLY A 409 4.73 -20.48 13.22
C GLY A 409 3.72 -21.46 12.65
N TYR A 410 2.52 -21.50 13.22
CA TYR A 410 1.36 -22.19 12.64
C TYR A 410 0.72 -21.29 11.58
N LYS A 411 0.81 -21.66 10.30
CA LYS A 411 0.10 -20.95 9.22
C LYS A 411 -1.16 -21.73 8.86
N GLN A 412 -2.31 -21.23 9.32
CA GLN A 412 -3.61 -21.74 8.89
C GLN A 412 -3.89 -21.26 7.46
N PHE A 413 -3.89 -22.18 6.50
CA PHE A 413 -4.30 -21.88 5.12
C PHE A 413 -5.83 -21.93 5.04
N PHE A 414 -6.48 -20.81 4.70
CA PHE A 414 -7.90 -20.80 4.41
C PHE A 414 -8.12 -21.20 2.94
N GLY A 415 -8.57 -22.43 2.72
CA GLY A 415 -8.96 -22.98 1.42
C GLY A 415 -9.36 -24.45 1.54
N GLN A 416 -10.42 -24.87 0.83
CA GLN A 416 -11.10 -26.17 1.00
C GLN A 416 -10.22 -27.42 0.81
N LYS A 417 -8.96 -27.31 0.37
CA LYS A 417 -8.09 -28.47 0.06
C LYS A 417 -6.68 -28.48 0.68
N ARG A 418 -6.31 -27.57 1.59
CA ARG A 418 -4.98 -27.61 2.24
C ARG A 418 -5.08 -27.28 3.72
N LYS A 419 -5.41 -28.28 4.55
CA LYS A 419 -5.70 -28.04 5.97
C LYS A 419 -4.46 -28.04 6.89
N TRP A 420 -3.28 -28.53 6.49
CA TRP A 420 -2.14 -28.64 7.42
C TRP A 420 -0.79 -28.59 6.73
N GLY A 421 0.14 -27.78 7.27
CA GLY A 421 1.55 -27.78 6.91
C GLY A 421 2.36 -27.10 8.02
N ALA A 422 3.20 -27.86 8.73
CA ALA A 422 4.19 -27.31 9.65
C ALA A 422 5.44 -26.91 8.87
N ARG A 423 5.99 -25.72 9.12
CA ARG A 423 7.28 -25.29 8.59
C ARG A 423 8.18 -24.86 9.75
N TYR A 424 9.43 -25.30 9.70
CA TYR A 424 10.48 -24.91 10.62
C TYR A 424 11.20 -23.70 10.05
N TYR A 425 11.32 -22.64 10.84
CA TYR A 425 12.08 -21.45 10.50
C TYR A 425 13.10 -21.19 11.62
N GLY A 426 14.35 -21.01 11.25
CA GLY A 426 15.36 -20.41 12.14
C GLY A 426 15.69 -19.03 11.58
N PHE A 427 15.62 -18.01 12.42
CA PHE A 427 16.07 -16.65 12.07
C PHE A 427 16.94 -16.09 13.19
N PHE A 428 17.85 -15.21 12.80
CA PHE A 428 18.61 -14.37 13.71
C PHE A 428 17.89 -13.02 13.74
N ASP A 429 17.19 -12.73 14.82
CA ASP A 429 16.52 -11.45 15.06
C ASP A 429 17.32 -10.72 16.14
N TYR A 430 17.90 -9.56 15.79
CA TYR A 430 18.53 -8.64 16.73
C TYR A 430 17.50 -7.59 17.13
N ASN A 431 16.66 -7.91 18.13
CA ASN A 431 15.80 -6.91 18.73
C ASN A 431 16.66 -5.98 19.62
N HIS A 432 16.79 -4.70 19.23
CA HIS A 432 17.21 -3.66 20.17
C HIS A 432 15.99 -3.23 21.01
N ALA A 433 16.16 -3.30 22.33
CA ALA A 433 15.23 -3.00 23.43
C ALA A 433 14.35 -4.17 23.93
#